data_AF-A0A535SL11-F1
#
_entry.id   AF-A0A535SL11-F1
#
_cell.length_a   1.000
_cell.length_b   1.000
_cell.length_c   1.000
_cell.angle_alpha   90.00
_cell.angle_beta   90.00
_cell.angle_gamma   90.00
#
_symmetry.space_group_name_H-M   'P 1'
#
loop_
_entity.id
_entity.type
_entity.pdbx_description
1 polymer ?
#
loop_
_entity_poly.entity_id
_entity_poly.type
_entity_poly.pdbx_seq_one_letter_code
_entity_poly.pdbx_strand_id
1 'polypeptide(L)' 'MATTSERGPVSVRGMLPILAASTIGTAIEWYDFFLYGFFAATVFPKLFFPELDPVAGTIAAFTTNFV' A
#
# COMPACT_ATOMS: atom_id res chain seq x y z
N MET A 1 12.37 -31.39 -27.82
CA MET A 1 11.03 -31.94 -27.48
C MET A 1 10.92 -31.89 -25.96
N ALA A 2 10.34 -30.82 -25.41
CA ALA A 2 10.29 -30.60 -23.95
C ALA A 2 9.08 -31.34 -23.35
N THR A 3 9.30 -31.97 -22.20
CA THR A 3 8.32 -32.74 -21.44
C THR A 3 7.31 -31.81 -20.77
N THR A 4 6.03 -31.91 -21.14
CA THR A 4 4.93 -31.31 -20.39
C THR A 4 4.84 -32.01 -19.04
N SER A 5 5.26 -31.34 -17.98
CA SER A 5 5.07 -31.79 -16.60
C SER A 5 3.60 -31.60 -16.23
N GLU A 6 2.85 -32.70 -16.12
CA GLU A 6 1.47 -32.67 -15.62
C GLU A 6 1.48 -32.29 -14.13
N ARG A 7 1.17 -31.02 -13.83
CA ARG A 7 0.94 -30.59 -12.45
C ARG A 7 -0.33 -31.27 -11.96
N GLY A 8 -0.19 -32.15 -10.97
CA GLY A 8 -1.33 -32.74 -10.26
C GLY A 8 -2.26 -31.66 -9.68
N PRO A 9 -3.53 -32.00 -9.40
CA PRO A 9 -4.54 -31.01 -9.00
C PRO A 9 -4.10 -30.23 -7.76
N VAL A 10 -4.16 -28.89 -7.85
CA VAL A 10 -3.89 -28.01 -6.70
C VAL A 10 -4.88 -28.32 -5.60
N SER A 11 -4.41 -28.80 -4.46
CA SER A 11 -5.29 -29.08 -3.32
C SER A 11 -5.85 -27.78 -2.75
N VAL A 12 -7.12 -27.79 -2.34
CA VAL A 12 -7.77 -26.65 -1.68
C VAL A 12 -6.98 -26.20 -0.44
N ARG A 13 -6.41 -27.16 0.31
CA ARG A 13 -5.54 -26.87 1.46
C ARG A 13 -4.23 -26.18 1.07
N GLY A 14 -3.67 -26.48 -0.09
CA GLY A 14 -2.50 -25.80 -0.64
C GLY A 14 -2.79 -24.40 -1.19
N MET A 15 -4.06 -24.10 -1.48
CA MET A 15 -4.50 -22.79 -1.99
C MET A 15 -4.68 -21.76 -0.85
N LEU A 16 -5.13 -22.19 0.33
CA LEU A 16 -5.43 -21.30 1.46
C LEU A 16 -4.26 -20.38 1.87
N PRO A 17 -3.01 -20.88 2.02
CA PRO A 17 -1.88 -20.02 2.34
C PRO A 17 -1.57 -19.00 1.23
N ILE A 18 -1.78 -19.36 -0.03
CA ILE A 18 -1.53 -18.48 -1.18
C ILE A 18 -2.52 -17.32 -1.17
N LEU A 19 -3.81 -17.61 -0.95
CA LEU A 19 -4.87 -16.60 -0.85
C LEU A 19 -4.67 -15.69 0.37
N ALA A 20 -4.27 -16.25 1.51
CA ALA A 20 -3.97 -15.47 2.70
C ALA A 20 -2.77 -14.54 2.46
N ALA A 21 -1.69 -15.05 1.88
CA ALA A 21 -0.49 -14.26 1.58
C ALA A 21 -0.79 -13.13 0.58
N SER A 22 -1.55 -13.39 -0.48
CA SER A 22 -1.91 -12.34 -1.45
C SER A 22 -2.82 -11.27 -0.83
N THR A 23 -3.80 -11.69 -0.03
CA THR A 23 -4.73 -10.76 0.64
C THR A 23 -4.01 -9.89 1.65
N ILE A 24 -3.15 -10.48 2.48
CA ILE A 24 -2.36 -9.75 3.50
C ILE A 24 -1.37 -8.81 2.80
N GLY A 25 -0.69 -9.27 1.76
CA GLY A 25 0.23 -8.44 0.98
C GLY A 25 -0.46 -7.19 0.44
N THR A 26 -1.60 -7.36 -0.24
CA THR A 26 -2.41 -6.25 -0.72
C THR A 26 -2.89 -5.35 0.44
N ALA A 27 -3.35 -5.93 1.55
CA ALA A 27 -3.78 -5.13 2.70
C ALA A 27 -2.65 -4.25 3.28
N ILE A 28 -1.42 -4.77 3.33
CA ILE A 28 -0.24 -4.03 3.81
C ILE A 28 0.10 -2.88 2.85
N GLU A 29 0.04 -3.10 1.54
CA GLU A 29 0.24 -2.03 0.54
C GLU A 29 -0.76 -0.90 0.77
N TRP A 30 -2.05 -1.22 0.92
CA TRP A 30 -3.09 -0.23 1.24
C TRP A 30 -2.91 0.43 2.61
N TYR A 31 -2.36 -0.30 3.58
CA TYR A 31 -2.13 0.22 4.92
C TYR A 31 -1.11 1.35 4.94
N ASP A 32 -0.02 1.22 4.17
CA ASP A 32 1.00 2.27 4.08
C ASP A 32 0.44 3.55 3.41
N PHE A 33 -0.32 3.40 2.31
CA PHE A 33 -1.01 4.52 1.66
C PHE A 33 -2.00 5.22 2.60
N PHE A 34 -2.76 4.45 3.38
CA PHE A 34 -3.68 5.00 4.36
C PHE A 34 -2.95 5.78 5.46
N LEU A 35 -1.90 5.20 6.04
CA LEU A 35 -1.11 5.84 7.08
C LEU A 35 -0.47 7.14 6.57
N TYR A 36 0.13 7.10 5.38
CA TYR A 36 0.68 8.30 4.76
C TYR A 36 -0.39 9.38 4.61
N GLY A 37 -1.56 9.05 4.06
CA GLY A 37 -2.66 9.99 3.88
C GLY A 37 -3.15 10.60 5.20
N PHE A 38 -3.24 9.79 6.26
CA PHE A 38 -3.59 10.26 7.60
C PHE A 38 -2.57 11.28 8.14
N PHE A 39 -1.27 10.99 8.00
CA PHE A 39 -0.23 11.91 8.42
C PHE A 39 -0.13 13.16 7.54
N ALA A 40 -0.38 13.04 6.24
CA ALA A 40 -0.44 14.16 5.29
C ALA A 40 -1.54 15.16 5.65
N ALA A 41 -2.67 14.70 6.21
CA ALA A 41 -3.73 15.57 6.69
C ALA A 41 -3.44 16.24 8.06
N THR A 42 -2.64 15.61 8.92
CA THR A 42 -2.61 15.98 10.35
C THR A 42 -1.25 16.48 10.86
N VAL A 43 -0.17 15.82 10.45
CA VAL A 43 1.18 16.00 11.02
C VAL A 43 2.13 16.66 10.02
N PHE A 44 2.21 16.15 8.78
CA PHE A 44 3.18 16.62 7.78
C PHE A 44 3.07 18.11 7.41
N PRO A 45 1.87 18.72 7.33
CA PRO A 45 1.75 20.15 7.01
C PRO A 45 2.52 21.01 8.03
N LYS A 46 2.46 20.63 9.31
CA LYS A 46 3.11 21.37 10.40
C LYS A 46 4.58 21.02 10.56
N LEU A 47 4.94 19.76 10.28
CA LEU A 47 6.28 19.25 10.51
C LEU A 47 7.25 19.65 9.38
N PHE A 48 6.80 19.60 8.13
CA PHE A 48 7.65 19.82 6.96
C PHE A 48 7.35 21.12 6.23
N PHE A 49 6.15 21.70 6.40
CA PHE A 49 5.74 22.94 5.74
C PHE A 49 5.29 24.05 6.71
N PRO A 50 6.04 24.33 7.80
CA PRO A 50 5.61 25.28 8.83
C PRO A 50 5.54 26.73 8.34
N GLU A 51 6.26 27.07 7.27
CA GLU A 51 6.29 28.42 6.69
C GLU A 51 5.18 28.66 5.66
N LEU A 52 4.46 27.61 5.25
CA LEU A 52 3.34 27.74 4.33
C LEU A 52 2.05 28.10 5.08
N ASP A 53 1.12 28.74 4.36
CA ASP A 53 -0.26 28.83 4.82
C ASP A 53 -0.81 27.42 5.15
N PRO A 54 -1.61 27.24 6.21
CA PRO A 54 -2.07 25.92 6.65
C PRO A 54 -2.74 25.08 5.55
N VAL A 55 -3.47 25.72 4.64
CA VAL A 55 -4.13 25.03 3.52
C VAL A 55 -3.09 24.61 2.48
N ALA A 56 -2.16 25.52 2.15
CA ALA A 56 -1.07 25.24 1.21
C ALA A 56 -0.14 24.13 1.71
N GLY A 57 0.20 24.12 3.00
CA GLY A 57 1.00 23.06 3.63
C GLY A 57 0.30 21.69 3.58
N THR A 58 -1.03 21.66 3.69
CA THR A 58 -1.83 20.43 3.55
C THR A 58 -1.79 19.92 2.11
N ILE A 59 -1.99 20.80 1.13
CA ILE A 59 -1.92 20.44 -0.29
C ILE A 59 -0.51 19.92 -0.65
N ALA A 60 0.54 20.59 -0.18
CA ALA A 60 1.92 20.18 -0.40
C ALA A 60 2.24 18.80 0.22
N ALA A 61 1.73 18.54 1.44
CA ALA A 61 1.90 17.26 2.11
C ALA A 61 1.25 16.09 1.34
N PHE A 62 0.04 16.28 0.79
CA PHE A 62 -0.57 15.27 -0.09
C PHE A 62 0.21 15.11 -1.40
N THR A 63 0.63 16.21 -2.03
CA THR A 63 1.33 16.17 -3.32
C THR A 63 2.66 15.40 -3.26
N THR A 64 3.29 15.28 -2.08
CA THR A 64 4.58 14.61 -1.93
C THR A 64 4.54 13.10 -2.22
N ASN A 65 3.41 12.42 -1.99
CA ASN A 65 3.22 11.00 -2.34
C ASN A 65 2.33 10.79 -3.57
N PHE A 66 1.40 11.72 -3.84
CA PHE A 66 0.37 11.57 -4.88
C PHE A 66 0.70 12.24 -6.22
N VAL A 67 1.98 12.58 -6.47
CA VAL A 67 2.45 13.04 -7.80
C VAL A 67 2.85 11.87 -8.69
#